data_AF-A0A9E4CD05-F1
#
_entry.id   AF-A0A9E4CD05-F1
#
_cell.length_a   1.000
_cell.length_b   1.000
_cell.length_c   1.000
_cell.angle_alpha   90.00
_cell.angle_beta   90.00
_cell.angle_gamma   90.00
#
_symmetry.space_group_name_H-M   'P 1'
#
loop_
_entity.id
_entity.type
_entity.pdbx_description
1 polymer ?
#
loop_
_entity_poly.entity_id
_entity_poly.type
_entity_poly.pdbx_seq_one_letter_code
_entity_poly.pdbx_strand_id
1 'polypeptide(L)'
;MNRQSKNSYMPDMVSYPGETVLETIEAYGMSQAELAERMGRPKKTVNEIIHGKAAITPETALQLERVLNVPARFWMNREQQYREAVARATERTRLAESTDWLARMPVAEMIKRGWIQKMGNKVAQIEELLNFFGVASPEQWNDVWLNPCVAFRKSLAYSSTPEALAAWLRKGELDAQQLYCHPFDAQRFQAALTEIRKLTVAS
;
A
#
# COMPACT_ATOMS: atom_id res chain seq x y z
N MET A 1 0.20 15.32 7.07
CA MET A 1 1.00 14.44 6.20
C MET A 1 0.61 14.69 4.74
N ASN A 2 1.62 14.89 3.89
CA ASN A 2 1.52 15.45 2.55
C ASN A 2 0.60 14.61 1.64
N ARG A 3 -0.55 15.14 1.21
CA ARG A 3 -1.37 14.56 0.13
C ARG A 3 -0.55 14.67 -1.16
N GLN A 4 0.12 13.59 -1.56
CA GLN A 4 0.86 13.56 -2.81
C GLN A 4 -0.08 13.74 -4.02
N SER A 5 0.37 14.58 -4.96
CA SER A 5 0.11 14.54 -6.40
C SER A 5 -1.30 14.09 -6.83
N LYS A 6 -2.22 15.05 -7.01
CA LYS A 6 -3.53 14.83 -7.65
C LYS A 6 -3.44 14.29 -9.09
N ASN A 7 -2.25 14.30 -9.72
CA ASN A 7 -2.01 13.85 -11.10
C ASN A 7 -0.78 12.95 -11.20
N SER A 8 -0.78 11.80 -10.51
CA SER A 8 0.26 10.79 -10.74
C SER A 8 -0.04 10.05 -12.04
N TYR A 9 0.81 10.24 -13.06
CA TYR A 9 0.75 9.48 -14.31
C TYR A 9 1.04 8.00 -14.01
N MET A 10 0.00 7.18 -14.12
CA MET A 10 0.09 5.72 -13.99
C MET A 10 -0.39 5.12 -15.31
N PRO A 11 0.51 4.85 -16.26
CA PRO A 11 0.11 4.25 -17.53
C PRO A 11 -0.40 2.83 -17.29
N ASP A 12 -1.51 2.49 -17.95
CA ASP A 12 -2.11 1.14 -17.89
C ASP A 12 -1.23 0.08 -18.56
N MET A 13 -0.25 0.50 -19.35
CA MET A 13 0.71 -0.37 -20.04
C MET A 13 2.13 0.13 -19.76
N VAL A 14 2.95 -0.70 -19.12
CA VAL A 14 4.37 -0.42 -18.89
C VAL A 14 5.19 -1.33 -19.79
N SER A 15 5.96 -0.71 -20.69
CA SER A 15 6.93 -1.39 -21.53
C SER A 15 7.92 -2.17 -20.66
N TYR A 16 8.19 -3.42 -21.05
CA TYR A 16 9.13 -4.26 -20.36
C TYR A 16 10.52 -3.63 -20.42
N PRO A 17 11.31 -3.64 -19.33
CA PRO A 17 12.66 -3.07 -19.34
C PRO A 17 13.56 -3.72 -20.41
N GLY A 18 13.26 -4.98 -20.75
CA GLY A 18 13.89 -5.73 -21.83
C GLY A 18 13.60 -5.21 -23.26
N GLU A 19 12.47 -4.54 -23.49
CA GLU A 19 12.16 -3.89 -24.76
C GLU A 19 13.13 -2.72 -24.99
N THR A 20 13.38 -1.92 -23.94
CA THR A 20 14.40 -0.86 -24.00
C THR A 20 15.80 -1.43 -24.24
N VAL A 21 16.13 -2.60 -23.69
CA VAL A 21 17.39 -3.28 -23.99
C VAL A 21 17.46 -3.69 -25.46
N LEU A 22 16.37 -4.24 -26.01
CA LEU A 22 16.25 -4.63 -27.41
C LEU A 22 16.43 -3.44 -28.35
N GLU A 23 15.68 -2.36 -28.13
CA GLU A 23 15.82 -1.10 -28.89
C GLU A 23 17.25 -0.56 -28.83
N THR A 24 17.89 -0.65 -27.67
CA THR A 24 19.27 -0.18 -27.50
C THR A 24 20.24 -1.05 -28.31
N ILE A 25 20.17 -2.38 -28.23
CA ILE A 25 21.08 -3.22 -29.03
C ILE A 25 20.86 -3.05 -30.54
N GLU A 26 19.61 -2.87 -30.98
CA GLU A 26 19.27 -2.61 -32.38
C GLU A 26 19.87 -1.28 -32.86
N ALA A 27 19.80 -0.22 -32.05
CA ALA A 27 20.42 1.06 -32.36
C ALA A 27 21.95 0.98 -32.47
N TYR A 28 22.59 0.06 -31.73
CA TYR A 28 24.02 -0.22 -31.82
C TYR A 28 24.38 -1.23 -32.93
N GLY A 29 23.39 -1.77 -33.67
CA GLY A 29 23.62 -2.81 -34.68
C GLY A 29 24.06 -4.16 -34.10
N MET A 30 23.77 -4.42 -32.82
CA MET A 30 24.18 -5.59 -32.06
C MET A 30 23.04 -6.62 -31.98
N SER A 31 23.37 -7.90 -32.18
CA SER A 31 22.39 -8.98 -31.98
C SER A 31 22.25 -9.38 -30.50
N GLN A 32 21.12 -9.98 -30.12
CA GLN A 32 20.95 -10.54 -28.77
C GLN A 32 22.00 -11.60 -28.43
N ALA A 33 22.45 -12.35 -29.45
CA ALA A 33 23.51 -13.34 -29.32
C ALA A 33 24.85 -12.70 -28.96
N GLU A 34 25.17 -11.58 -29.62
CA GLU A 34 26.38 -10.81 -29.35
C GLU A 34 26.33 -10.12 -27.99
N LEU A 35 25.17 -9.57 -27.59
CA LEU A 35 24.98 -9.04 -26.24
C LEU A 35 25.24 -10.12 -25.18
N ALA A 36 24.69 -11.32 -25.37
CA ALA A 36 24.89 -12.44 -24.45
C ALA A 36 26.37 -12.82 -24.30
N GLU A 37 27.10 -12.86 -25.42
CA GLU A 37 28.54 -13.12 -25.45
C GLU A 37 29.32 -12.01 -24.70
N ARG A 38 29.06 -10.74 -25.01
CA ARG A 38 29.71 -9.59 -24.36
C ARG A 38 29.43 -9.50 -22.86
N MET A 39 28.24 -9.94 -22.42
CA MET A 39 27.86 -10.00 -21.01
C MET A 39 28.37 -11.27 -20.29
N GLY A 40 28.86 -12.27 -21.03
CA GLY A 40 29.20 -13.58 -20.47
C GLY A 40 27.99 -14.32 -19.91
N ARG A 41 26.81 -14.16 -20.51
CA ARG A 41 25.55 -14.80 -20.08
C ARG A 41 25.00 -15.77 -21.13
N PRO A 42 24.24 -16.80 -20.73
CA PRO A 42 23.52 -17.63 -21.68
C PRO A 42 22.56 -16.80 -22.55
N LYS A 43 22.50 -17.08 -23.85
CA LYS A 43 21.52 -16.44 -24.77
C LYS A 43 20.09 -16.55 -24.26
N LYS A 44 19.75 -17.68 -23.60
CA LYS A 44 18.47 -17.89 -22.94
C LYS A 44 18.16 -16.81 -21.91
N THR A 45 19.12 -16.45 -21.06
CA THR A 45 18.94 -15.42 -20.03
C THR A 45 18.72 -14.05 -20.63
N VAL A 46 19.48 -13.67 -21.66
CA VAL A 46 19.26 -12.39 -22.36
C VAL A 46 17.88 -12.36 -23.02
N ASN A 47 17.45 -13.46 -23.64
CA ASN A 47 16.12 -13.58 -24.23
C ASN A 47 15.01 -13.45 -23.17
N GLU A 48 15.18 -14.06 -22.00
CA GLU A 48 14.24 -13.94 -20.88
C GLU A 48 14.17 -12.51 -20.31
N ILE A 49 15.31 -11.79 -20.26
CA ILE A 49 15.36 -10.37 -19.87
C ILE A 49 14.57 -9.53 -20.89
N ILE A 50 14.80 -9.75 -22.18
CA ILE A 50 14.11 -9.01 -23.27
C ILE A 50 12.59 -9.16 -23.19
N HIS A 51 12.11 -10.37 -22.87
CA HIS A 51 10.68 -10.65 -22.72
C HIS A 51 10.12 -10.38 -21.31
N GLY A 52 10.89 -9.73 -20.42
CA GLY A 52 10.45 -9.39 -19.05
C GLY A 52 10.24 -10.59 -18.10
N LYS A 53 10.63 -11.81 -18.53
CA LYS A 53 10.54 -13.04 -17.74
C LYS A 53 11.62 -13.11 -16.66
N ALA A 54 12.83 -12.66 -16.99
CA ALA A 54 13.92 -12.50 -16.04
C ALA A 54 14.06 -11.02 -15.65
N ALA A 55 14.37 -10.77 -14.38
CA ALA A 55 14.60 -9.43 -13.87
C ALA A 55 16.01 -8.93 -14.21
N ILE A 56 16.15 -7.63 -14.48
CA ILE A 56 17.46 -7.00 -14.53
C ILE A 56 17.98 -6.83 -13.10
N THR A 57 18.85 -7.74 -12.66
CA THR A 57 19.53 -7.64 -11.36
C THR A 57 20.60 -6.54 -11.37
N PRO A 58 21.08 -6.07 -10.19
CA PRO A 58 22.18 -5.10 -10.13
C PRO A 58 23.43 -5.54 -10.91
N GLU A 59 23.79 -6.83 -10.84
CA GLU A 59 24.92 -7.39 -11.59
C GLU A 59 24.68 -7.34 -13.09
N THR A 60 23.44 -7.62 -13.51
CA THR A 60 23.03 -7.55 -14.92
C THR A 60 23.06 -6.11 -15.43
N ALA A 61 22.60 -5.15 -14.61
CA ALA A 61 22.65 -3.73 -14.93
C ALA A 61 24.08 -3.21 -15.10
N LEU A 62 25.03 -3.65 -14.27
CA LEU A 62 26.45 -3.32 -14.41
C LEU A 62 27.08 -3.91 -15.69
N GLN A 63 26.67 -5.12 -16.08
CA GLN A 63 27.10 -5.71 -17.34
C GLN A 63 26.53 -4.95 -18.55
N LEU A 64 25.25 -4.59 -18.51
CA LEU A 64 24.63 -3.75 -19.53
C LEU A 64 25.30 -2.38 -19.62
N GLU A 65 25.69 -1.77 -18.48
CA GLU A 65 26.45 -0.53 -18.46
C GLU A 65 27.78 -0.66 -19.19
N ARG A 66 28.53 -1.72 -18.91
CA ARG A 66 29.83 -1.95 -19.58
C ARG A 66 29.71 -2.20 -21.08
N VAL A 67 28.63 -2.82 -21.54
CA VAL A 67 28.44 -3.18 -22.96
C VAL A 67 27.80 -2.04 -23.76
N LEU A 68 26.81 -1.35 -23.18
CA LEU A 68 25.97 -0.37 -23.87
C LEU A 68 26.30 1.09 -23.49
N ASN A 69 27.22 1.28 -22.54
CA ASN A 69 27.61 2.59 -22.00
C ASN A 69 26.41 3.41 -21.45
N VAL A 70 25.38 2.71 -20.96
CA VAL A 70 24.20 3.30 -20.32
C VAL A 70 24.25 3.00 -18.82
N PRO A 71 24.16 4.00 -17.93
CA PRO A 71 24.33 3.79 -16.49
C PRO A 71 23.44 2.68 -15.91
N ALA A 72 23.96 1.83 -15.02
CA ALA A 72 23.24 0.74 -14.37
C ALA A 72 21.97 1.22 -13.66
N ARG A 73 22.01 2.43 -13.08
CA ARG A 73 20.83 3.08 -12.47
C ARG A 73 19.66 3.24 -13.43
N PHE A 74 19.92 3.47 -14.72
CA PHE A 74 18.87 3.61 -15.72
C PHE A 74 18.11 2.27 -15.86
N TRP A 75 18.84 1.18 -16.03
CA TRP A 75 18.26 -0.16 -16.17
C TRP A 75 17.51 -0.59 -14.91
N MET A 76 18.08 -0.36 -13.73
CA MET A 76 17.43 -0.65 -12.45
C MET A 76 16.16 0.16 -12.25
N ASN A 77 16.15 1.45 -12.61
CA ASN A 77 14.95 2.27 -12.52
C ASN A 77 13.84 1.77 -13.44
N ARG A 78 14.16 1.32 -14.66
CA ARG A 78 13.16 0.72 -15.56
C ARG A 78 12.62 -0.59 -15.00
N GLU A 79 13.49 -1.47 -14.47
CA GLU A 79 13.07 -2.72 -13.83
C GLU A 79 12.14 -2.44 -12.64
N GLN A 80 12.51 -1.51 -11.77
CA GLN A 80 11.70 -1.11 -10.62
C GLN A 80 10.32 -0.62 -11.06
N GLN A 81 10.25 0.31 -12.01
CA GLN A 81 8.99 0.86 -12.51
C GLN A 81 8.09 -0.23 -13.09
N TYR A 82 8.65 -1.14 -13.88
CA TYR A 82 7.92 -2.25 -14.46
C TYR A 82 7.39 -3.21 -13.39
N ARG A 83 8.23 -3.66 -12.46
CA ARG A 83 7.83 -4.58 -11.39
C ARG A 83 6.78 -3.99 -10.48
N GLU A 84 6.93 -2.71 -10.13
CA GLU A 84 5.94 -1.97 -9.35
C GLU A 84 4.60 -1.89 -10.09
N ALA A 85 4.61 -1.58 -11.39
CA ALA A 85 3.39 -1.51 -12.19
C ALA A 85 2.67 -2.85 -12.28
N VAL A 86 3.41 -3.95 -12.52
CA VAL A 86 2.85 -5.31 -12.54
C VAL A 86 2.27 -5.66 -11.17
N ALA A 87 3.00 -5.42 -10.09
CA ALA A 87 2.52 -5.71 -8.73
C ALA A 87 1.23 -4.92 -8.41
N ARG A 88 1.18 -3.63 -8.77
CA ARG A 88 -0.03 -2.80 -8.61
C ARG A 88 -1.19 -3.31 -9.47
N ALA A 89 -0.93 -3.76 -10.69
CA ALA A 89 -1.97 -4.32 -11.56
C ALA A 89 -2.55 -5.62 -10.98
N THR A 90 -1.70 -6.55 -10.55
CA THR A 90 -2.12 -7.78 -9.87
C THR A 90 -2.92 -7.47 -8.60
N GLU A 91 -2.47 -6.49 -7.81
CA GLU A 91 -3.17 -6.09 -6.59
C GLU A 91 -4.55 -5.51 -6.90
N ARG A 92 -4.68 -4.64 -7.91
CA ARG A 92 -5.98 -4.11 -8.34
C ARG A 92 -6.95 -5.21 -8.77
N THR A 93 -6.46 -6.22 -9.49
CA THR A 93 -7.27 -7.38 -9.87
C THR A 93 -7.76 -8.14 -8.63
N ARG A 94 -6.86 -8.40 -7.66
CA ARG A 94 -7.21 -9.04 -6.38
C ARG A 94 -8.27 -8.25 -5.62
N LEU A 95 -8.09 -6.94 -5.47
CA LEU A 95 -9.03 -6.07 -4.77
C LEU A 95 -10.39 -5.94 -5.48
N ALA A 96 -10.42 -6.10 -6.81
CA ALA A 96 -11.67 -6.12 -7.57
C ALA A 96 -12.56 -7.32 -7.23
N GLU A 97 -11.99 -8.41 -6.72
CA GLU A 97 -12.75 -9.57 -6.23
C GLU A 97 -13.42 -9.29 -4.86
N SER A 98 -12.87 -8.37 -4.08
CA SER A 98 -13.33 -8.07 -2.71
C SER A 98 -14.48 -7.05 -2.63
N THR A 99 -15.27 -6.88 -3.69
CA THR A 99 -16.35 -5.87 -3.70
C THR A 99 -17.46 -6.12 -2.68
N ASP A 100 -17.71 -7.36 -2.30
CA ASP A 100 -18.68 -7.73 -1.27
C ASP A 100 -18.25 -7.25 0.13
N TRP A 101 -16.94 -7.18 0.38
CA TRP A 101 -16.43 -6.61 1.62
C TRP A 101 -16.75 -5.12 1.71
N LEU A 102 -16.55 -4.37 0.61
CA LEU A 102 -16.87 -2.94 0.57
C LEU A 102 -18.35 -2.67 0.89
N ALA A 103 -19.26 -3.52 0.40
CA ALA A 103 -20.70 -3.36 0.60
C ALA A 103 -21.15 -3.48 2.07
N ARG A 104 -20.41 -4.24 2.89
CA ARG A 104 -20.69 -4.40 4.32
C ARG A 104 -20.20 -3.23 5.17
N MET A 105 -19.27 -2.44 4.65
CA MET A 105 -18.60 -1.39 5.40
C MET A 105 -19.42 -0.10 5.44
N PRO A 106 -19.39 0.68 6.55
CA PRO A 106 -20.17 1.91 6.72
C PRO A 106 -19.54 3.11 5.97
N VAL A 107 -19.18 2.93 4.70
CA VAL A 107 -18.42 3.90 3.88
C VAL A 107 -19.14 5.25 3.79
N ALA A 108 -20.47 5.25 3.60
CA ALA A 108 -21.24 6.48 3.47
C ALA A 108 -21.15 7.38 4.71
N GLU A 109 -21.20 6.79 5.90
CA GLU A 109 -21.11 7.52 7.17
C GLU A 109 -19.68 7.99 7.42
N MET A 110 -18.68 7.18 7.09
CA MET A 110 -17.26 7.55 7.20
C MET A 110 -16.91 8.73 6.27
N ILE A 111 -17.46 8.76 5.06
CA ILE A 111 -17.32 9.90 4.12
C ILE A 111 -18.01 11.14 4.69
N LYS A 112 -19.25 11.01 5.19
CA LYS A 112 -20.01 12.12 5.78
C LYS A 112 -19.27 12.75 6.96
N ARG A 113 -18.58 11.94 7.76
CA ARG A 113 -17.76 12.39 8.90
C ARG A 113 -16.37 12.89 8.51
N GLY A 114 -16.00 12.81 7.23
CA GLY A 114 -14.71 13.25 6.72
C GLY A 114 -13.53 12.36 7.14
N TRP A 115 -13.77 11.11 7.51
CA TRP A 115 -12.70 10.18 7.90
C TRP A 115 -11.97 9.58 6.70
N ILE A 116 -12.70 9.37 5.60
CA ILE A 116 -12.20 8.82 4.34
C ILE A 116 -12.68 9.68 3.17
N GLN A 117 -11.94 9.64 2.06
CA GLN A 117 -12.35 10.31 0.83
C GLN A 117 -13.25 9.43 -0.04
N LYS A 118 -14.17 10.06 -0.78
CA LYS A 118 -14.95 9.39 -1.82
C LYS A 118 -14.09 9.22 -3.06
N MET A 119 -13.94 7.98 -3.51
CA MET A 119 -13.15 7.62 -4.68
C MET A 119 -14.03 7.42 -5.92
N GLY A 120 -13.43 7.57 -7.10
CA GLY A 120 -14.14 7.48 -8.39
C GLY A 120 -14.50 6.04 -8.80
N ASN A 121 -13.79 5.04 -8.29
CA ASN A 121 -14.04 3.63 -8.58
C ASN A 121 -14.10 2.80 -7.26
N LYS A 122 -14.70 1.61 -7.32
CA LYS A 122 -14.86 0.73 -6.15
C LYS A 122 -13.52 0.25 -5.60
N VAL A 123 -12.58 -0.10 -6.48
CA VAL A 123 -11.25 -0.62 -6.09
C VAL A 123 -10.46 0.42 -5.30
N ALA A 124 -10.39 1.67 -5.76
CA ALA A 124 -9.73 2.74 -5.03
C ALA A 124 -10.47 3.08 -3.73
N GLN A 125 -11.80 2.89 -3.68
CA GLN A 125 -12.52 3.04 -2.41
C GLN A 125 -12.12 1.96 -1.40
N ILE A 126 -11.88 0.72 -1.86
CA ILE A 126 -11.34 -0.37 -1.03
C ILE A 126 -9.92 -0.01 -0.58
N GLU A 127 -9.05 0.47 -1.48
CA GLU A 127 -7.68 0.90 -1.13
C GLU A 127 -7.69 2.00 -0.05
N GLU A 128 -8.51 3.05 -0.22
CA GLU A 128 -8.66 4.13 0.78
C GLU A 128 -9.13 3.58 2.13
N LEU A 129 -10.05 2.60 2.11
CA LEU A 129 -10.57 1.99 3.32
C LEU A 129 -9.49 1.14 4.02
N LEU A 130 -8.75 0.31 3.29
CA LEU A 130 -7.64 -0.47 3.82
C LEU A 130 -6.55 0.44 4.42
N ASN A 131 -6.25 1.56 3.76
CA ASN A 131 -5.32 2.58 4.28
C ASN A 131 -5.82 3.19 5.59
N PHE A 132 -7.11 3.53 5.68
CA PHE A 132 -7.71 4.04 6.91
C PHE A 132 -7.59 3.04 8.06
N PHE A 133 -7.91 1.77 7.82
CA PHE A 133 -7.80 0.69 8.80
C PHE A 133 -6.36 0.26 9.10
N GLY A 134 -5.40 0.61 8.24
CA GLY A 134 -4.00 0.21 8.39
C GLY A 134 -3.78 -1.29 8.21
N VAL A 135 -4.53 -1.93 7.32
CA VAL A 135 -4.49 -3.38 7.07
C VAL A 135 -4.19 -3.68 5.60
N ALA A 136 -3.49 -4.78 5.34
CA ALA A 136 -3.03 -5.14 3.99
C ALA A 136 -4.11 -5.76 3.10
N SER A 137 -5.19 -6.31 3.68
CA SER A 137 -6.27 -6.92 2.91
C SER A 137 -7.57 -7.04 3.72
N PRO A 138 -8.72 -7.24 3.05
CA PRO A 138 -10.01 -7.51 3.70
C PRO A 138 -10.01 -8.74 4.61
N GLU A 139 -9.23 -9.77 4.28
CA GLU A 139 -9.09 -10.97 5.10
C GLU A 139 -8.42 -10.62 6.42
N GLN A 140 -7.28 -9.91 6.35
CA GLN A 140 -6.54 -9.45 7.52
C GLN A 140 -7.35 -8.47 8.37
N TRP A 141 -8.25 -7.69 7.76
CA TRP A 141 -9.16 -6.82 8.49
C TRP A 141 -10.01 -7.61 9.50
N ASN A 142 -10.53 -8.77 9.10
CA ASN A 142 -11.32 -9.61 10.02
C ASN A 142 -10.45 -10.07 11.21
N ASP A 143 -9.21 -10.49 10.94
CA ASP A 143 -8.30 -10.97 11.99
C ASP A 143 -7.88 -9.88 12.97
N VAL A 144 -7.67 -8.66 12.48
CA VAL A 144 -7.22 -7.54 13.32
C VAL A 144 -8.37 -6.90 14.07
N TRP A 145 -9.57 -6.83 13.49
CA TRP A 145 -10.67 -6.01 14.04
C TRP A 145 -11.87 -6.80 14.54
N LEU A 146 -12.12 -8.02 14.05
CA LEU A 146 -13.21 -8.88 14.56
C LEU A 146 -12.74 -9.89 15.60
N ASN A 147 -11.53 -10.40 15.46
CA ASN A 147 -10.99 -11.44 16.35
C ASN A 147 -10.38 -10.94 17.69
N PRO A 148 -10.07 -9.64 17.93
CA PRO A 148 -9.83 -9.18 19.29
C PRO A 148 -11.15 -9.08 20.05
N CYS A 149 -11.32 -9.88 21.10
CA CYS A 149 -12.41 -9.75 22.06
C CYS A 149 -12.21 -8.49 22.92
N VAL A 150 -12.43 -7.31 22.35
CA VAL A 150 -12.43 -6.08 23.14
C VAL A 150 -13.70 -6.08 24.00
N ALA A 151 -13.56 -5.96 25.32
CA ALA A 151 -14.71 -5.80 26.19
C ALA A 151 -15.21 -4.35 26.10
N PHE A 152 -16.33 -4.13 25.41
CA PHE A 152 -16.95 -2.80 25.31
C PHE A 152 -18.36 -2.78 25.92
N ARG A 153 -18.73 -1.65 26.53
CA ARG A 153 -20.11 -1.40 26.98
C ARG A 153 -20.91 -0.85 25.80
N LYS A 154 -22.03 -1.50 25.46
CA LYS A 154 -22.98 -1.05 24.44
C LYS A 154 -24.38 -0.93 25.01
N SER A 155 -25.12 0.08 24.56
CA SER A 155 -26.57 0.12 24.77
C SER A 155 -27.23 -0.92 23.87
N LEU A 156 -28.18 -1.70 24.41
CA LEU A 156 -28.95 -2.69 23.64
C LEU A 156 -30.03 -2.04 22.75
N ALA A 157 -30.26 -0.73 22.89
CA ALA A 157 -31.30 0.00 22.17
C ALA A 157 -31.02 0.20 20.67
N TYR A 158 -29.78 -0.04 20.21
CA TYR A 158 -29.37 0.18 18.82
C TYR A 158 -28.60 -1.02 18.27
N SER A 159 -28.83 -1.36 16.99
CA SER A 159 -28.04 -2.36 16.27
C SER A 159 -26.69 -1.75 15.87
N SER A 160 -25.61 -2.22 16.49
CA SER A 160 -24.24 -1.88 16.11
C SER A 160 -23.65 -2.99 15.25
N THR A 161 -23.28 -2.70 14.01
CA THR A 161 -22.54 -3.66 13.17
C THR A 161 -21.07 -3.70 13.60
N PRO A 162 -20.42 -4.88 13.60
CA PRO A 162 -19.00 -5.00 13.93
C PRO A 162 -18.09 -4.07 13.09
N GLU A 163 -18.44 -3.87 11.82
CA GLU A 163 -17.74 -2.99 10.88
C GLU A 163 -17.76 -1.53 11.33
N ALA A 164 -18.91 -1.06 11.83
CA ALA A 164 -19.04 0.30 12.35
C ALA A 164 -18.28 0.49 13.66
N LEU A 165 -18.28 -0.53 14.52
CA LEU A 165 -17.49 -0.51 15.75
C LEU A 165 -15.99 -0.42 15.44
N ALA A 166 -15.49 -1.25 14.53
CA ALA A 166 -14.09 -1.22 14.10
C ALA A 166 -13.71 0.16 13.53
N ALA A 167 -14.57 0.77 12.72
CA ALA A 167 -14.32 2.12 12.17
C ALA A 167 -14.13 3.17 13.27
N TRP A 168 -14.97 3.12 14.32
CA TRP A 168 -14.87 4.01 15.47
C TRP A 168 -13.62 3.75 16.31
N LEU A 169 -13.29 2.48 16.58
CA LEU A 169 -12.08 2.12 17.31
C LEU A 169 -10.84 2.64 16.59
N ARG A 170 -10.76 2.40 15.27
CA ARG A 170 -9.66 2.89 14.46
C ARG A 170 -9.56 4.41 14.47
N LYS A 171 -10.70 5.10 14.37
CA LYS A 171 -10.71 6.56 14.45
C LYS A 171 -10.16 7.05 15.79
N GLY A 172 -10.55 6.40 16.89
CA GLY A 172 -10.02 6.68 18.22
C GLY A 172 -8.51 6.49 18.33
N GLU A 173 -7.97 5.42 17.74
CA GLU A 173 -6.51 5.20 17.68
C GLU A 173 -5.80 6.30 16.91
N LEU A 174 -6.31 6.67 15.73
CA LEU A 174 -5.71 7.71 14.88
C LEU A 174 -5.72 9.08 15.56
N ASP A 175 -6.76 9.39 16.32
CA ASP A 175 -6.85 10.62 17.09
C ASP A 175 -5.92 10.60 18.30
N ALA A 176 -5.86 9.47 19.02
CA ALA A 176 -4.95 9.30 20.15
C ALA A 176 -3.48 9.41 19.72
N GLN A 177 -3.11 8.92 18.54
CA GLN A 177 -1.75 9.04 17.99
C GLN A 177 -1.35 10.49 17.68
N GLN A 178 -2.31 11.39 17.46
CA GLN A 178 -2.04 12.81 17.24
C GLN A 178 -1.87 13.58 18.55
N LEU A 179 -2.31 13.00 19.67
CA LEU A 179 -2.17 13.61 20.98
C LEU A 179 -0.78 13.29 21.54
N TYR A 180 -0.02 14.35 21.83
CA TYR A 180 1.20 14.20 22.61
C TYR A 180 0.83 13.98 24.07
N CYS A 181 1.04 12.76 24.56
CA CYS A 181 0.87 12.42 25.97
C CYS A 181 2.23 12.43 26.66
N HIS A 182 2.33 13.12 27.79
CA HIS A 182 3.49 13.01 28.67
C HIS A 182 3.59 11.58 29.24
N PRO A 183 4.79 11.13 29.65
CA PRO A 183 4.96 9.85 30.35
C PRO A 183 4.01 9.75 31.55
N PHE A 184 3.55 8.53 31.81
CA PHE A 184 2.64 8.27 32.91
C PHE A 184 3.24 8.67 34.26
N ASP A 185 2.50 9.46 35.02
CA ASP A 185 2.84 9.88 36.39
C ASP A 185 1.72 9.40 37.34
N ALA A 186 2.06 8.41 38.17
CA ALA A 186 1.12 7.80 39.09
C ALA A 186 0.59 8.76 40.15
N GLN A 187 1.42 9.69 40.65
CA GLN A 187 1.03 10.64 41.68
C GLN A 187 0.05 11.67 41.11
N ARG A 188 0.35 12.21 39.92
CA ARG A 188 -0.56 13.13 39.23
C ARG A 188 -1.88 12.47 38.88
N PHE A 189 -1.86 11.21 38.43
CA PHE A 189 -3.09 10.46 38.14
C PHE A 189 -3.97 10.28 39.39
N GLN A 190 -3.38 9.89 40.52
CA GLN A 190 -4.12 9.67 41.76
C GLN A 190 -4.70 10.96 42.35
N ALA A 191 -3.96 12.08 42.24
CA ALA A 191 -4.46 13.40 42.59
C ALA A 191 -5.66 13.80 41.71
N ALA A 192 -5.55 13.65 40.39
CA ALA A 192 -6.63 13.93 39.46
C ALA A 192 -7.87 13.05 39.71
N LEU A 193 -7.68 11.77 40.03
CA LEU A 193 -8.77 10.84 40.34
C LEU A 193 -9.57 11.28 41.58
N THR A 194 -8.87 11.82 42.59
CA THR A 194 -9.51 12.37 43.80
C THR A 194 -10.39 13.57 43.47
N GLU A 195 -9.92 14.47 42.61
CA GLU A 195 -10.70 15.63 42.17
C GLU A 195 -11.90 15.24 41.29
N ILE A 196 -11.72 14.33 40.32
CA ILE A 196 -12.81 13.87 39.45
C ILE A 196 -13.92 13.18 40.26
N ARG A 197 -13.56 12.39 41.29
CA ARG A 197 -14.55 11.75 42.16
C ARG A 197 -15.46 12.76 42.86
N LYS A 198 -14.97 13.94 43.24
CA LYS A 198 -15.81 14.99 43.84
C LYS A 198 -16.92 15.44 42.89
N LEU A 199 -16.66 15.46 41.59
CA LEU A 199 -17.64 15.85 40.56
C LEU A 199 -18.79 14.84 40.41
N THR A 200 -18.59 13.58 40.82
CA THR A 200 -19.64 12.54 40.78
C THR A 200 -20.50 12.44 42.02
N VAL A 201 -20.13 13.11 43.12
CA VAL A 201 -20.88 13.07 44.41
C VAL A 201 -21.74 14.33 44.60
N ALA A 202 -21.56 15.36 43.77
CA ALA A 202 -22.43 16.54 43.73
C ALA A 202 -23.67 16.26 42.87
N SER A 203 -24.62 15.51 43.44
CA SER A 203 -26.00 15.36 42.96
C SER A 203 -26.94 15.32 44.15
#